data_AF-A0AB36JRX1-F1
#
_entry.id   AF-A0AB36JRX1-F1
#
_cell.length_a   1.000
_cell.length_b   1.000
_cell.length_c   1.000
_cell.angle_alpha   90.00
_cell.angle_beta   90.00
_cell.angle_gamma   90.00
#
_symmetry.space_group_name_H-M   'P 1'
#
loop_
_entity.id
_entity.type
_entity.pdbx_description
1 polymer ?
#
loop_
_entity_poly.entity_id
_entity_poly.type
_entity_poly.pdbx_seq_one_letter_code
_entity_poly.pdbx_strand_id
1 'polypeptide(L)'
;MRIKWLSTIRVLGMLFVLLYHFYLSRFPGGFVGVDLFFTLSGYLTTALFLDEYARHQTIDFKRFFKRRFYRIFPPVVLTLLVTTPFALLVRNDFIAGIGQQLMAALGFMTNFFELLAGASYENQFTPHLFLHTWSLAIEVHFYLIWALIIWGIARFAKTLGQLRGILFLTSSGLFLISFLAMFISSFFVNSFSTIYFATWPHIFPFFLGSMLASLTGLKSLTRPFERVIAKWNLTHTLAVLAAGLGLELLLLLVLKFDSIWTYLFGFLLSSLATAAMIYAARVLHEKTETVKEPAILIFFSNISYGIYLFHWPFYIIFSQVLNHTLAVLLTLTFSILLASLSFYVLEPFLAGKKGQVFNIELDLRPYARWIWATATSLLVVALGISLFAPALGNFERESLINNLYQSNNRMGQTLQLAQRGKASSFEVTEGLTIIGDSVTLRSTEQLTALFPAAFIDAQGSRNVAQAAEILQNNIDNQALMKDVVIATGVNIVYSYKEDLENIISILPNGHHLILVTPYDGNSAQYSDPVAEQYANYVRELAKNYDFIAVADWNTVAKNNPQIWVGTDNIHYGSNHETTVEGARLFAQTIKSALEQVEKQPVKNIGNSD
;
A
#
# COMPACT_ATOMS: atom_id res chain seq x y z
N MET A 1 -19.27 25.74 -14.06
CA MET A 1 -18.24 26.02 -15.07
C MET A 1 -17.13 25.03 -14.83
N ARG A 2 -16.77 24.25 -15.85
CA ARG A 2 -15.62 23.33 -15.81
C ARG A 2 -14.39 24.15 -16.17
N ILE A 3 -13.36 24.12 -15.32
CA ILE A 3 -12.05 24.64 -15.71
C ILE A 3 -11.39 23.60 -16.60
N LYS A 4 -10.97 24.05 -17.78
CA LYS A 4 -10.31 23.21 -18.78
C LYS A 4 -8.92 22.80 -18.27
N TRP A 5 -8.40 21.69 -18.78
CA TRP A 5 -7.05 21.17 -18.56
C TRP A 5 -6.76 20.61 -17.16
N LEU A 6 -7.56 20.95 -16.14
CA LEU A 6 -7.58 20.19 -14.88
C LEU A 6 -7.98 18.72 -15.10
N SER A 7 -8.68 18.45 -16.20
CA SER A 7 -9.02 17.09 -16.64
C SER A 7 -7.77 16.23 -16.85
N THR A 8 -6.69 16.81 -17.37
CA THR A 8 -5.41 16.14 -17.62
C THR A 8 -4.80 15.65 -16.32
N ILE A 9 -4.73 16.50 -15.30
CA ILE A 9 -4.17 16.17 -13.99
C ILE A 9 -4.94 15.00 -13.36
N ARG A 10 -6.27 15.03 -13.47
CA ARG A 10 -7.12 13.95 -12.94
C ARG A 10 -6.91 12.62 -13.66
N VAL A 11 -6.74 12.63 -14.99
CA VAL A 11 -6.46 11.41 -15.76
C VAL A 11 -5.06 10.89 -15.47
N LEU A 12 -4.08 11.76 -15.29
CA LEU A 12 -2.72 11.38 -14.91
C LEU A 12 -2.67 10.72 -13.54
N GLY A 13 -3.32 11.30 -12.52
CA GLY A 13 -3.40 10.71 -11.19
C GLY A 13 -4.01 9.30 -11.22
N MET A 14 -5.09 9.12 -11.98
CA MET A 14 -5.70 7.79 -12.19
C MET A 14 -4.72 6.84 -12.88
N LEU A 15 -4.09 7.28 -13.97
CA LEU A 15 -3.16 6.44 -14.73
C LEU A 15 -1.96 6.00 -13.89
N PHE A 16 -1.38 6.90 -13.08
CA PHE A 16 -0.25 6.58 -12.21
C PHE A 16 -0.62 5.47 -11.22
N VAL A 17 -1.79 5.58 -10.59
CA VAL A 17 -2.30 4.55 -9.68
C VAL A 17 -2.52 3.22 -10.41
N LEU A 18 -3.08 3.22 -11.62
CA LEU A 18 -3.27 1.99 -12.40
C LEU A 18 -1.93 1.35 -12.78
N LEU A 19 -0.98 2.17 -13.26
CA LEU A 19 0.35 1.70 -13.63
C LEU A 19 1.11 1.12 -12.44
N TYR A 20 0.98 1.73 -11.25
CA TYR A 20 1.55 1.20 -10.02
C TYR A 20 1.02 -0.20 -9.71
N HIS A 21 -0.31 -0.36 -9.71
CA HIS A 21 -0.90 -1.65 -9.33
C HIS A 21 -0.70 -2.74 -10.39
N PHE A 22 -0.73 -2.39 -11.68
CA PHE A 22 -0.54 -3.37 -12.74
C PHE A 22 0.93 -3.69 -12.98
N TYR A 23 1.83 -2.72 -12.86
CA TYR A 23 3.21 -2.84 -13.28
C TYR A 23 4.17 -2.22 -12.26
N LEU A 24 4.03 -2.65 -10.99
CA LEU A 24 4.81 -2.16 -9.85
C LEU A 24 6.32 -2.09 -10.13
N SER A 25 6.87 -3.14 -10.76
CA SER A 25 8.29 -3.24 -11.10
C SER A 25 8.76 -2.18 -12.10
N ARG A 26 7.87 -1.69 -12.96
CA ARG A 26 8.18 -0.69 -13.99
C ARG A 26 7.86 0.73 -13.54
N PHE A 27 6.85 0.90 -12.71
CA PHE A 27 6.35 2.20 -12.25
C PHE A 27 6.22 2.23 -10.71
N PRO A 28 7.34 2.06 -9.99
CA PRO A 28 7.33 1.92 -8.54
C PRO A 28 6.82 3.19 -7.84
N GLY A 29 6.91 4.36 -8.49
CA GLY A 29 6.46 5.63 -7.93
C GLY A 29 5.01 5.98 -8.23
N GLY A 30 4.23 5.12 -8.90
CA GLY A 30 2.88 5.49 -9.35
C GLY A 30 1.86 5.68 -8.21
N PHE A 31 2.20 5.28 -6.97
CA PHE A 31 1.41 5.58 -5.79
C PHE A 31 1.25 7.09 -5.54
N VAL A 32 2.16 7.95 -6.03
CA VAL A 32 2.01 9.42 -5.94
C VAL A 32 0.84 9.95 -6.74
N GLY A 33 0.24 9.14 -7.62
CA GLY A 33 -1.01 9.47 -8.30
C GLY A 33 -2.15 9.84 -7.33
N VAL A 34 -2.10 9.33 -6.08
CA VAL A 34 -3.04 9.72 -5.01
C VAL A 34 -2.83 11.19 -4.59
N ASP A 35 -1.58 11.64 -4.45
CA ASP A 35 -1.23 13.02 -4.10
C ASP A 35 -1.69 14.02 -5.17
N LEU A 36 -1.62 13.64 -6.45
CA LEU A 36 -2.20 14.42 -7.56
C LEU A 36 -3.68 14.71 -7.30
N PHE A 37 -4.43 13.69 -6.86
CA PHE A 37 -5.84 13.84 -6.51
C PHE A 37 -6.04 14.69 -5.26
N PHE A 38 -5.23 14.48 -4.22
CA PHE A 38 -5.33 15.23 -2.97
C PHE A 38 -5.09 16.73 -3.17
N THR A 39 -4.01 17.10 -3.87
CA THR A 39 -3.73 18.50 -4.20
C THR A 39 -4.82 19.11 -5.08
N LEU A 40 -5.29 18.39 -6.10
CA LEU A 40 -6.39 18.86 -6.94
C LEU A 40 -7.70 19.02 -6.16
N SER A 41 -7.99 18.12 -5.23
CA SER A 41 -9.20 18.12 -4.41
C SER A 41 -9.21 19.28 -3.41
N GLY A 42 -8.06 19.54 -2.77
CA GLY A 42 -7.85 20.70 -1.90
C GLY A 42 -8.04 22.03 -2.65
N TYR A 43 -7.48 22.13 -3.86
CA TYR A 43 -7.66 23.28 -4.74
C TYR A 43 -9.14 23.50 -5.11
N LEU A 44 -9.80 22.48 -5.65
CA LEU A 44 -11.18 22.59 -6.11
C LEU A 44 -12.14 22.89 -4.97
N THR A 45 -11.99 22.23 -3.82
CA THR A 45 -12.87 22.42 -2.67
C THR A 45 -12.76 23.85 -2.14
N THR A 46 -11.55 24.33 -1.89
CA THR A 46 -11.31 25.68 -1.39
C THR A 46 -11.79 26.74 -2.36
N ALA A 47 -11.48 26.60 -3.64
CA ALA A 47 -11.87 27.60 -4.62
C ALA A 47 -13.39 27.65 -4.86
N LEU A 48 -14.09 26.51 -4.74
CA LEU A 48 -15.56 26.49 -4.81
C LEU A 48 -16.20 27.24 -3.64
N PHE A 49 -15.66 27.09 -2.42
CA PHE A 49 -16.13 27.86 -1.27
C PHE A 49 -15.83 29.35 -1.39
N LEU A 50 -14.64 29.71 -1.89
CA LEU A 50 -14.30 31.11 -2.16
C LEU A 50 -15.25 31.74 -3.19
N ASP A 51 -15.57 31.04 -4.28
CA ASP A 51 -16.53 31.49 -5.29
C ASP A 51 -17.98 31.55 -4.76
N GLU A 52 -18.34 30.71 -3.79
CA GLU A 52 -19.63 30.76 -3.11
C GLU A 52 -19.72 31.98 -2.20
N TYR A 53 -18.71 32.19 -1.35
CA TYR A 53 -18.63 33.34 -0.47
C TYR A 53 -18.59 34.66 -1.26
N ALA A 54 -17.86 34.71 -2.39
CA ALA A 54 -17.83 35.88 -3.25
C ALA A 54 -19.23 36.29 -3.75
N ARG A 55 -20.13 35.32 -3.98
CA ARG A 55 -21.48 35.55 -4.49
C ARG A 55 -22.53 35.78 -3.41
N HIS A 56 -22.41 35.10 -2.28
CA HIS A 56 -23.47 35.05 -1.26
C HIS A 56 -23.04 35.56 0.12
N GLN A 57 -21.76 35.91 0.31
CA GLN A 57 -21.14 36.29 1.59
C GLN A 57 -21.41 35.30 2.74
N THR A 58 -21.77 34.07 2.38
CA THR A 58 -22.16 32.99 3.28
C THR A 58 -21.75 31.66 2.64
N ILE A 59 -21.66 30.61 3.46
CA ILE A 59 -21.29 29.27 3.01
C ILE A 59 -22.39 28.27 3.40
N ASP A 60 -22.94 27.58 2.40
CA ASP A 60 -23.89 26.49 2.56
C ASP A 60 -23.17 25.13 2.52
N PHE A 61 -22.65 24.72 3.68
CA PHE A 61 -21.98 23.42 3.80
C PHE A 61 -22.94 22.25 3.57
N LYS A 62 -24.25 22.38 3.86
CA LYS A 62 -25.23 21.31 3.62
C LYS A 62 -25.33 21.01 2.13
N ARG A 63 -25.40 22.05 1.30
CA ARG A 63 -25.39 21.91 -0.16
C ARG A 63 -24.08 21.34 -0.68
N PHE A 64 -22.95 21.72 -0.08
CA PHE A 64 -21.65 21.13 -0.39
C PHE A 64 -21.66 19.61 -0.15
N PHE A 65 -21.99 19.17 1.07
CA PHE A 65 -22.01 17.74 1.40
C PHE A 65 -23.05 16.96 0.60
N LYS A 66 -24.23 17.54 0.31
CA LYS A 66 -25.21 16.90 -0.58
C LYS A 66 -24.63 16.60 -1.96
N ARG A 67 -23.88 17.54 -2.55
CA ARG A 67 -23.23 17.32 -3.86
C ARG A 67 -22.13 16.28 -3.78
N ARG A 68 -21.33 16.28 -2.70
CA ARG A 68 -20.27 15.29 -2.48
C ARG A 68 -20.85 13.90 -2.26
N PHE A 69 -21.93 13.78 -1.48
CA PHE A 69 -22.63 12.52 -1.26
C PHE A 69 -23.05 11.85 -2.57
N TYR A 70 -23.79 12.56 -3.45
CA TYR A 70 -24.21 11.99 -4.74
C TYR A 70 -23.07 11.69 -5.71
N ARG A 71 -21.87 12.24 -5.48
CA ARG A 71 -20.69 11.98 -6.31
C ARG A 71 -19.83 10.83 -5.79
N ILE A 72 -19.75 10.69 -4.47
CA ILE A 72 -18.84 9.77 -3.76
C ILE A 72 -19.55 8.48 -3.42
N PHE A 73 -20.72 8.56 -2.78
CA PHE A 73 -21.36 7.41 -2.16
C PHE A 73 -21.88 6.38 -3.19
N PRO A 74 -22.53 6.76 -4.30
CA PRO A 74 -23.02 5.79 -5.28
C PRO A 74 -21.97 4.86 -5.88
N PRO A 75 -20.83 5.34 -6.43
CA PRO A 75 -19.81 4.44 -6.97
C PRO A 75 -19.14 3.59 -5.90
N VAL A 76 -18.99 4.07 -4.66
CA VAL A 76 -18.47 3.25 -3.55
C VAL A 76 -19.42 2.07 -3.29
N VAL A 77 -20.70 2.34 -3.05
CA VAL A 77 -21.70 1.29 -2.80
C VAL A 77 -21.76 0.31 -3.96
N LEU A 78 -21.74 0.80 -5.20
CA LEU A 78 -21.74 -0.06 -6.38
C LEU A 78 -20.48 -0.95 -6.44
N THR A 79 -19.31 -0.40 -6.12
CA THR A 79 -18.06 -1.15 -6.03
C THR A 79 -18.19 -2.28 -5.02
N LEU A 80 -18.58 -1.97 -3.79
CA LEU A 80 -18.72 -2.96 -2.72
C LEU A 80 -19.72 -4.07 -3.11
N LEU A 81 -20.91 -3.69 -3.58
CA LEU A 81 -21.97 -4.64 -3.92
C LEU A 81 -21.62 -5.54 -5.10
N VAL A 82 -20.88 -5.03 -6.09
CA VAL A 82 -20.53 -5.79 -7.29
C VAL A 82 -19.30 -6.66 -7.07
N THR A 83 -18.28 -6.19 -6.35
CA THR A 83 -17.02 -6.93 -6.23
C THR A 83 -17.00 -7.93 -5.08
N THR A 84 -17.80 -7.75 -4.02
CA THR A 84 -17.88 -8.74 -2.92
C THR A 84 -18.32 -10.13 -3.41
N PRO A 85 -19.34 -10.30 -4.26
CA PRO A 85 -19.66 -11.61 -4.84
C PRO A 85 -18.52 -12.22 -5.67
N PHE A 86 -17.76 -11.39 -6.39
CA PHE A 86 -16.62 -11.87 -7.19
C PHE A 86 -15.49 -12.43 -6.30
N ALA A 87 -15.39 -12.01 -5.04
CA ALA A 87 -14.39 -12.53 -4.11
C ALA A 87 -14.58 -14.03 -3.80
N LEU A 88 -15.76 -14.60 -4.08
CA LEU A 88 -16.00 -16.05 -3.97
C LEU A 88 -15.31 -16.87 -5.07
N LEU A 89 -14.79 -16.22 -6.12
CA LEU A 89 -14.05 -16.89 -7.20
C LEU A 89 -12.59 -17.18 -6.80
N VAL A 90 -12.12 -16.58 -5.70
CA VAL A 90 -10.72 -16.66 -5.24
C VAL A 90 -10.65 -17.33 -3.87
N ARG A 91 -9.43 -17.46 -3.33
CA ARG A 91 -9.16 -18.13 -2.05
C ARG A 91 -9.98 -17.50 -0.91
N ASN A 92 -10.38 -18.33 0.06
CA ASN A 92 -11.19 -17.88 1.21
C ASN A 92 -10.53 -16.77 2.06
N ASP A 93 -9.22 -16.57 1.95
CA ASP A 93 -8.52 -15.48 2.65
C ASP A 93 -8.98 -14.09 2.18
N PHE A 94 -9.44 -13.95 0.92
CA PHE A 94 -9.93 -12.67 0.39
C PHE A 94 -11.28 -12.23 0.97
N ILE A 95 -12.07 -13.18 1.46
CA ILE A 95 -13.33 -12.91 2.14
C ILE A 95 -13.17 -12.83 3.65
N ALA A 96 -11.98 -13.12 4.19
CA ALA A 96 -11.73 -13.00 5.62
C ALA A 96 -11.89 -11.55 6.08
N GLY A 97 -12.62 -11.36 7.17
CA GLY A 97 -12.90 -10.02 7.72
C GLY A 97 -13.65 -9.09 6.77
N ILE A 98 -14.24 -9.59 5.67
CA ILE A 98 -14.86 -8.74 4.63
C ILE A 98 -15.96 -7.82 5.17
N GLY A 99 -16.68 -8.25 6.21
CA GLY A 99 -17.66 -7.42 6.89
C GLY A 99 -17.07 -6.15 7.51
N GLN A 100 -15.91 -6.27 8.16
CA GLN A 100 -15.19 -5.13 8.72
C GLN A 100 -14.64 -4.23 7.61
N GLN A 101 -14.13 -4.80 6.53
CA GLN A 101 -13.68 -4.03 5.36
C GLN A 101 -14.84 -3.24 4.72
N LEU A 102 -16.01 -3.86 4.55
CA LEU A 102 -17.23 -3.23 4.04
C LEU A 102 -17.67 -2.07 4.94
N MET A 103 -17.72 -2.30 6.26
CA MET A 103 -18.06 -1.26 7.23
C MET A 103 -17.05 -0.11 7.22
N ALA A 104 -15.76 -0.41 7.14
CA ALA A 104 -14.70 0.59 7.09
C ALA A 104 -14.78 1.41 5.80
N ALA A 105 -15.02 0.78 4.64
CA ALA A 105 -15.19 1.49 3.37
C ALA A 105 -16.44 2.38 3.35
N LEU A 106 -17.59 1.87 3.83
CA LEU A 106 -18.84 2.66 3.93
C LEU A 106 -18.75 3.80 4.95
N GLY A 107 -18.03 3.58 6.05
CA GLY A 107 -17.81 4.56 7.10
C GLY A 107 -16.69 5.56 6.80
N PHE A 108 -15.97 5.39 5.68
CA PHE A 108 -14.76 6.15 5.36
C PHE A 108 -13.69 6.06 6.46
N MET A 109 -13.46 4.84 6.97
CA MET A 109 -12.53 4.53 8.07
C MET A 109 -11.50 3.46 7.68
N THR A 110 -11.40 3.09 6.40
CA THR A 110 -10.45 2.06 5.92
C THR A 110 -9.03 2.33 6.38
N ASN A 111 -8.57 3.58 6.33
CA ASN A 111 -7.21 3.90 6.77
C ASN A 111 -6.96 3.58 8.26
N PHE A 112 -7.96 3.76 9.14
CA PHE A 112 -7.84 3.36 10.55
C PHE A 112 -7.95 1.87 10.74
N PHE A 113 -8.84 1.21 9.99
CA PHE A 113 -8.97 -0.24 9.99
C PHE A 113 -7.64 -0.92 9.60
N GLU A 114 -7.00 -0.48 8.53
CA GLU A 114 -5.70 -1.02 8.08
C GLU A 114 -4.58 -0.79 9.10
N LEU A 115 -4.53 0.41 9.71
CA LEU A 115 -3.56 0.72 10.75
C LEU A 115 -3.72 -0.17 12.00
N LEU A 116 -4.97 -0.43 12.41
CA LEU A 116 -5.26 -1.29 13.56
C LEU A 116 -5.03 -2.78 13.25
N ALA A 117 -5.26 -3.18 12.00
CA ALA A 117 -4.96 -4.53 11.52
C ALA A 117 -3.44 -4.79 11.37
N GLY A 118 -2.60 -3.75 11.45
CA GLY A 118 -1.17 -3.86 11.19
C GLY A 118 -0.84 -4.18 9.74
N ALA A 119 -1.76 -3.90 8.81
CA ALA A 119 -1.58 -4.17 7.40
C ALA A 119 -0.49 -3.26 6.81
N SER A 120 0.29 -3.78 5.86
CA SER A 120 1.20 -2.97 5.06
C SER A 120 0.66 -2.78 3.64
N TYR A 121 0.90 -1.60 3.08
CA TYR A 121 0.42 -1.23 1.75
C TYR A 121 0.92 -2.16 0.65
N GLU A 122 2.13 -2.71 0.84
CA GLU A 122 2.75 -3.65 -0.09
C GLU A 122 2.53 -5.12 0.31
N ASN A 123 1.78 -5.41 1.39
CA ASN A 123 1.56 -6.78 1.81
C ASN A 123 0.69 -7.53 0.80
N GLN A 124 1.31 -8.44 0.05
CA GLN A 124 0.59 -9.31 -0.90
C GLN A 124 -0.03 -10.54 -0.20
N PHE A 125 0.34 -10.81 1.05
CA PHE A 125 0.00 -12.05 1.76
C PHE A 125 -1.34 -12.00 2.50
N THR A 126 -1.84 -10.81 2.82
CA THR A 126 -3.16 -10.58 3.46
C THR A 126 -3.96 -9.52 2.67
N PRO A 127 -4.36 -9.82 1.43
CA PRO A 127 -4.92 -8.81 0.54
C PRO A 127 -6.34 -8.43 0.95
N HIS A 128 -6.49 -7.26 1.57
CA HIS A 128 -7.78 -6.64 1.79
C HIS A 128 -8.35 -6.09 0.47
N LEU A 129 -9.52 -6.58 0.07
CA LEU A 129 -10.17 -6.27 -1.19
C LEU A 129 -10.48 -4.77 -1.34
N PHE A 130 -10.72 -4.10 -0.22
CA PHE A 130 -11.07 -2.68 -0.20
C PHE A 130 -9.96 -1.79 0.35
N LEU A 131 -8.72 -2.28 0.49
CA LEU A 131 -7.60 -1.53 1.06
C LEU A 131 -7.49 -0.11 0.47
N HIS A 132 -7.47 0.00 -0.86
CA HIS A 132 -7.32 1.26 -1.60
C HIS A 132 -8.32 2.38 -1.18
N THR A 133 -9.46 2.06 -0.56
CA THR A 133 -10.40 3.09 -0.08
C THR A 133 -9.88 3.88 1.12
N TRP A 134 -8.68 3.55 1.65
CA TRP A 134 -7.96 4.38 2.63
C TRP A 134 -7.76 5.82 2.14
N SER A 135 -7.44 6.02 0.85
CA SER A 135 -7.18 7.38 0.33
C SER A 135 -8.47 8.19 0.27
N LEU A 136 -9.57 7.53 -0.07
CA LEU A 136 -10.91 8.11 -0.07
C LEU A 136 -11.36 8.49 1.34
N ALA A 137 -11.02 7.67 2.34
CA ALA A 137 -11.26 7.99 3.74
C ALA A 137 -10.57 9.31 4.13
N ILE A 138 -9.29 9.48 3.79
CA ILE A 138 -8.55 10.73 4.01
C ILE A 138 -9.21 11.91 3.27
N GLU A 139 -9.65 11.72 2.03
CA GLU A 139 -10.34 12.77 1.28
C GLU A 139 -11.65 13.20 1.96
N VAL A 140 -12.44 12.26 2.49
CA VAL A 140 -13.65 12.59 3.25
C VAL A 140 -13.32 13.26 4.59
N HIS A 141 -12.28 12.83 5.30
CA HIS A 141 -11.79 13.51 6.51
C HIS A 141 -11.43 14.97 6.20
N PHE A 142 -10.69 15.20 5.11
CA PHE A 142 -10.37 16.54 4.65
C PHE A 142 -11.64 17.35 4.37
N TYR A 143 -12.62 16.81 3.65
CA TYR A 143 -13.87 17.52 3.37
C TYR A 143 -14.62 17.91 4.63
N LEU A 144 -14.71 17.03 5.63
CA LEU A 144 -15.38 17.30 6.89
C LEU A 144 -14.68 18.41 7.67
N ILE A 145 -13.37 18.26 7.89
CA ILE A 145 -12.56 19.19 8.66
C ILE A 145 -12.49 20.55 7.96
N TRP A 146 -12.16 20.55 6.67
CA TRP A 146 -11.91 21.77 5.92
C TRP A 146 -13.17 22.59 5.64
N ALA A 147 -14.30 21.93 5.33
CA ALA A 147 -15.56 22.65 5.17
C ALA A 147 -15.98 23.36 6.47
N LEU A 148 -15.76 22.74 7.63
CA LEU A 148 -16.05 23.34 8.93
C LEU A 148 -15.12 24.52 9.24
N ILE A 149 -13.82 24.38 8.96
CA ILE A 149 -12.82 25.45 9.13
C ILE A 149 -13.18 26.65 8.25
N ILE A 150 -13.41 26.44 6.95
CA ILE A 150 -13.77 27.53 6.03
C ILE A 150 -15.07 28.20 6.49
N TRP A 151 -16.09 27.40 6.83
CA TRP A 151 -17.37 27.93 7.32
C TRP A 151 -17.20 28.79 8.59
N GLY A 152 -16.36 28.36 9.52
CA GLY A 152 -16.02 29.11 10.73
C GLY A 152 -15.33 30.44 10.39
N ILE A 153 -14.28 30.41 9.56
CA ILE A 153 -13.53 31.61 9.16
C ILE A 153 -14.43 32.59 8.39
N ALA A 154 -15.29 32.09 7.50
CA ALA A 154 -16.20 32.89 6.70
C ALA A 154 -17.21 33.70 7.52
N ARG A 155 -17.50 33.30 8.77
CA ARG A 155 -18.37 34.07 9.67
C ARG A 155 -17.72 35.35 10.20
N PHE A 156 -16.39 35.38 10.26
CA PHE A 156 -15.63 36.51 10.81
C PHE A 156 -14.95 37.34 9.72
N ALA A 157 -14.78 36.77 8.52
CA ALA A 157 -14.29 37.50 7.37
C ALA A 157 -15.29 38.59 6.97
N LYS A 158 -14.80 39.82 6.77
CA LYS A 158 -15.60 40.96 6.28
C LYS A 158 -15.50 41.13 4.77
N THR A 159 -14.45 40.58 4.16
CA THR A 159 -14.19 40.70 2.73
C THR A 159 -13.66 39.38 2.16
N LEU A 160 -13.82 39.18 0.85
CA LEU A 160 -13.24 38.04 0.16
C LEU A 160 -11.70 38.00 0.28
N GLY A 161 -11.06 39.17 0.26
CA GLY A 161 -9.61 39.28 0.43
C GLY A 161 -9.14 38.83 1.82
N GLN A 162 -9.88 39.21 2.87
CA GLN A 162 -9.61 38.75 4.23
C GLN A 162 -9.81 37.24 4.36
N LEU A 163 -10.91 36.70 3.80
CA LEU A 163 -11.15 35.25 3.79
C LEU A 163 -10.00 34.51 3.10
N ARG A 164 -9.57 34.95 1.91
CA ARG A 164 -8.42 34.37 1.19
C ARG A 164 -7.13 34.41 2.01
N GLY A 165 -6.84 35.54 2.65
CA GLY A 165 -5.65 35.71 3.47
C GLY A 165 -5.62 34.75 4.66
N ILE A 166 -6.73 34.65 5.41
CA ILE A 166 -6.82 33.73 6.54
C ILE A 166 -6.75 32.28 6.06
N LEU A 167 -7.48 31.91 4.99
CA LEU A 167 -7.42 30.55 4.45
C LEU A 167 -6.01 30.18 3.95
N PHE A 168 -5.27 31.10 3.35
CA PHE A 168 -3.90 30.87 2.95
C PHE A 168 -2.98 30.61 4.16
N LEU A 169 -3.11 31.41 5.23
CA LEU A 169 -2.33 31.24 6.46
C LEU A 169 -2.70 29.95 7.18
N THR A 170 -3.99 29.65 7.34
CA THR A 170 -4.47 28.40 7.96
C THR A 170 -4.02 27.19 7.16
N SER A 171 -4.14 27.22 5.83
CA SER A 171 -3.67 26.13 4.97
C SER A 171 -2.15 25.95 5.07
N SER A 172 -1.38 27.05 5.07
CA SER A 172 0.09 27.00 5.23
C SER A 172 0.50 26.37 6.58
N GLY A 173 -0.18 26.74 7.67
CA GLY A 173 0.08 26.17 8.99
C GLY A 173 -0.24 24.67 9.06
N LEU A 174 -1.41 24.27 8.54
CA LEU A 174 -1.82 22.86 8.52
C LEU A 174 -0.94 22.01 7.58
N PHE A 175 -0.54 22.57 6.44
CA PHE A 175 0.42 21.97 5.53
C PHE A 175 1.74 21.70 6.26
N LEU A 176 2.31 22.71 6.94
CA LEU A 176 3.59 22.57 7.62
C LEU A 176 3.52 21.53 8.75
N ILE A 177 2.46 21.57 9.57
CA ILE A 177 2.26 20.62 10.66
C ILE A 177 2.16 19.18 10.12
N SER A 178 1.34 18.97 9.08
CA SER A 178 1.11 17.65 8.49
C SER A 178 2.36 17.12 7.78
N PHE A 179 3.03 17.94 6.98
CA PHE A 179 4.28 17.56 6.32
C PHE A 179 5.39 17.25 7.33
N LEU A 180 5.57 18.09 8.36
CA LEU A 180 6.56 17.82 9.40
C LEU A 180 6.22 16.56 10.20
N ALA A 181 4.93 16.26 10.42
CA ALA A 181 4.54 15.00 11.03
C ALA A 181 5.00 13.80 10.19
N MET A 182 4.79 13.82 8.86
CA MET A 182 5.31 12.76 7.98
C MET A 182 6.84 12.71 7.98
N PHE A 183 7.50 13.86 7.79
CA PHE A 183 8.95 13.97 7.74
C PHE A 183 9.60 13.41 9.00
N ILE A 184 9.16 13.87 10.18
CA ILE A 184 9.74 13.47 11.47
C ILE A 184 9.39 12.01 11.76
N SER A 185 8.13 11.59 11.59
CA SER A 185 7.74 10.22 11.89
C SER A 185 8.44 9.18 11.00
N SER A 186 8.88 9.55 9.79
CA SER A 186 9.63 8.63 8.90
C SER A 186 10.92 8.08 9.52
N PHE A 187 11.52 8.78 10.49
CA PHE A 187 12.72 8.31 11.19
C PHE A 187 12.44 7.34 12.34
N PHE A 188 11.18 7.19 12.76
CA PHE A 188 10.81 6.48 13.99
C PHE A 188 9.79 5.35 13.77
N VAL A 189 9.34 5.13 12.53
CA VAL A 189 8.38 4.07 12.23
C VAL A 189 9.09 2.81 11.74
N ASN A 190 8.62 1.66 12.24
CA ASN A 190 9.07 0.34 11.80
C ASN A 190 8.55 -0.02 10.40
N SER A 191 7.47 0.64 9.94
CA SER A 191 6.92 0.49 8.61
C SER A 191 6.38 1.83 8.12
N PHE A 192 6.75 2.21 6.90
CA PHE A 192 6.25 3.44 6.31
C PHE A 192 4.74 3.40 5.97
N SER A 193 4.14 2.21 5.89
CA SER A 193 2.69 2.07 5.72
C SER A 193 1.91 2.78 6.84
N THR A 194 2.47 2.80 8.06
CA THR A 194 1.86 3.46 9.22
C THR A 194 1.67 4.96 8.98
N ILE A 195 2.66 5.65 8.44
CA ILE A 195 2.56 7.09 8.15
C ILE A 195 1.87 7.38 6.82
N TYR A 196 1.91 6.43 5.88
CA TYR A 196 1.24 6.53 4.59
C TYR A 196 -0.30 6.46 4.73
N PHE A 197 -0.83 5.56 5.56
CA PHE A 197 -2.27 5.47 5.81
C PHE A 197 -2.77 6.50 6.84
N ALA A 198 -1.90 7.01 7.70
CA ALA A 198 -2.31 7.96 8.71
C ALA A 198 -2.83 9.26 8.08
N THR A 199 -4.04 9.67 8.49
CA THR A 199 -4.67 10.91 7.99
C THR A 199 -3.77 12.12 8.26
N TRP A 200 -3.27 12.30 9.48
CA TRP A 200 -2.54 13.53 9.82
C TRP A 200 -1.18 13.71 9.14
N PRO A 201 -0.30 12.71 9.04
CA PRO A 201 0.94 12.83 8.27
C PRO A 201 0.70 13.04 6.77
N HIS A 202 -0.33 12.41 6.18
CA HIS A 202 -0.48 12.35 4.73
C HIS A 202 -1.51 13.33 4.12
N ILE A 203 -2.20 14.13 4.93
CA ILE A 203 -3.22 15.10 4.46
C ILE A 203 -2.62 16.40 3.88
N PHE A 204 -1.32 16.68 4.03
CA PHE A 204 -0.71 17.93 3.58
C PHE A 204 -0.91 18.29 2.10
N PRO A 205 -0.98 17.35 1.12
CA PRO A 205 -1.15 17.72 -0.28
C PRO A 205 -2.45 18.51 -0.52
N PHE A 206 -3.52 18.21 0.23
CA PHE A 206 -4.78 18.96 0.18
C PHE A 206 -4.59 20.43 0.59
N PHE A 207 -3.81 20.68 1.64
CA PHE A 207 -3.57 22.03 2.12
C PHE A 207 -2.73 22.86 1.13
N LEU A 208 -1.78 22.23 0.43
CA LEU A 208 -1.05 22.89 -0.66
C LEU A 208 -2.01 23.31 -1.80
N GLY A 209 -2.95 22.45 -2.17
CA GLY A 209 -4.02 22.79 -3.11
C GLY A 209 -4.89 23.96 -2.61
N SER A 210 -5.23 23.97 -1.33
CA SER A 210 -6.01 25.03 -0.68
C SER A 210 -5.28 26.38 -0.64
N MET A 211 -3.96 26.36 -0.42
CA MET A 211 -3.10 27.54 -0.56
C MET A 211 -3.19 28.10 -1.98
N LEU A 212 -3.03 27.24 -2.99
CA LEU A 212 -3.08 27.63 -4.39
C LEU A 212 -4.44 28.24 -4.76
N ALA A 213 -5.55 27.65 -4.29
CA ALA A 213 -6.89 28.18 -4.50
C ALA A 213 -7.07 29.59 -3.91
N SER A 214 -6.47 29.85 -2.75
CA SER A 214 -6.49 31.16 -2.10
C SER A 214 -5.71 32.21 -2.89
N LEU A 215 -4.67 31.79 -3.62
CA LEU A 215 -3.87 32.65 -4.50
C LEU A 215 -4.51 32.90 -5.87
N THR A 216 -5.16 31.91 -6.48
CA THR A 216 -5.70 32.06 -7.85
C THR A 216 -7.21 32.34 -7.88
N GLY A 217 -8.00 31.56 -7.14
CA GLY A 217 -9.45 31.45 -7.35
C GLY A 217 -9.85 30.58 -8.56
N LEU A 218 -11.16 30.39 -8.74
CA LEU A 218 -11.77 29.72 -9.88
C LEU A 218 -12.47 30.73 -10.79
N LYS A 219 -13.62 31.26 -10.36
CA LYS A 219 -14.33 32.35 -11.07
C LYS A 219 -13.97 33.72 -10.52
N SER A 220 -13.85 33.84 -9.20
CA SER A 220 -13.48 35.10 -8.56
C SER A 220 -11.96 35.19 -8.46
N LEU A 221 -11.29 35.62 -9.53
CA LEU A 221 -9.82 35.67 -9.59
C LEU A 221 -9.23 36.71 -8.63
N THR A 222 -7.95 36.54 -8.29
CA THR A 222 -7.20 37.56 -7.55
C THR A 222 -6.48 38.52 -8.51
N ARG A 223 -6.34 39.79 -8.12
CA ARG A 223 -5.61 40.79 -8.93
C ARG A 223 -4.17 40.37 -9.26
N PRO A 224 -3.38 39.80 -8.33
CA PRO A 224 -2.04 39.29 -8.68
C PRO A 224 -2.10 38.19 -9.74
N PHE A 225 -3.07 37.28 -9.67
CA PHE A 225 -3.20 36.19 -10.63
C PHE A 225 -3.68 36.68 -12.01
N GLU A 226 -4.58 37.67 -12.07
CA GLU A 226 -4.96 38.33 -13.32
C GLU A 226 -3.75 38.95 -14.04
N ARG A 227 -2.83 39.56 -13.31
CA ARG A 227 -1.57 40.08 -13.88
C ARG A 227 -0.70 38.96 -14.44
N VAL A 228 -0.67 37.79 -13.80
CA VAL A 228 0.04 36.62 -14.31
C VAL A 228 -0.59 36.13 -15.60
N ILE A 229 -1.93 36.00 -15.64
CA ILE A 229 -2.66 35.63 -16.86
C ILE A 229 -2.35 36.62 -17.98
N ALA A 230 -2.32 37.93 -17.72
CA ALA A 230 -1.99 38.93 -18.71
C ALA A 230 -0.54 38.79 -19.22
N LYS A 231 0.43 38.56 -18.31
CA LYS A 231 1.86 38.50 -18.61
C LYS A 231 2.32 37.19 -19.26
N TRP A 232 1.77 36.05 -18.85
CA TRP A 232 2.19 34.74 -19.37
C TRP A 232 1.68 34.54 -20.80
N ASN A 233 2.58 34.16 -21.69
CA ASN A 233 2.23 33.70 -23.03
C ASN A 233 1.93 32.19 -23.02
N LEU A 234 1.42 31.67 -24.14
CA LEU A 234 1.04 30.26 -24.27
C LEU A 234 2.25 29.34 -24.08
N THR A 235 3.40 29.68 -24.69
CA THR A 235 4.64 28.89 -24.61
C THR A 235 5.12 28.73 -23.19
N HIS A 236 5.18 29.81 -22.42
CA HIS A 236 5.59 29.77 -21.02
C HIS A 236 4.61 28.97 -20.15
N THR A 237 3.30 29.13 -20.41
CA THR A 237 2.26 28.35 -19.72
C THR A 237 2.42 26.85 -19.97
N LEU A 238 2.65 26.46 -21.23
CA LEU A 238 2.89 25.06 -21.60
C LEU A 238 4.21 24.54 -21.04
N ALA A 239 5.25 25.37 -20.98
CA ALA A 239 6.54 24.99 -20.40
C ALA A 239 6.42 24.67 -18.90
N VAL A 240 5.67 25.46 -18.13
CA VAL A 240 5.44 25.19 -16.69
C VAL A 240 4.61 23.90 -16.52
N LEU A 241 3.58 23.71 -17.35
CA LEU A 241 2.78 22.48 -17.34
C LEU A 241 3.65 21.25 -17.68
N ALA A 242 4.51 21.36 -18.70
CA ALA A 242 5.41 20.29 -19.13
C ALA A 242 6.52 20.01 -18.10
N ALA A 243 7.03 21.03 -17.41
CA ALA A 243 8.00 20.85 -16.34
C ALA A 243 7.40 20.11 -15.14
N GLY A 244 6.17 20.48 -14.73
CA GLY A 244 5.44 19.75 -13.70
C GLY A 244 5.19 18.30 -14.11
N LEU A 245 4.70 18.07 -15.33
CA LEU A 245 4.51 16.72 -15.87
C LEU A 245 5.82 15.92 -15.93
N GLY A 246 6.92 16.54 -16.37
CA GLY A 246 8.22 15.91 -16.45
C GLY A 246 8.74 15.47 -15.08
N LEU A 247 8.51 16.28 -14.04
CA LEU A 247 8.83 15.91 -12.67
C LEU A 247 7.95 14.76 -12.18
N GLU A 248 6.64 14.79 -12.42
CA GLU A 248 5.75 13.67 -12.04
C GLU A 248 6.15 12.35 -12.75
N LEU A 249 6.52 12.41 -14.03
CA LEU A 249 7.00 11.25 -14.77
C LEU A 249 8.36 10.75 -14.26
N LEU A 250 9.22 11.63 -13.78
CA LEU A 250 10.46 11.24 -13.12
C LEU A 250 10.18 10.53 -11.79
N LEU A 251 9.30 11.11 -10.96
CA LEU A 251 8.92 10.52 -9.68
C LEU A 251 8.23 9.16 -9.85
N LEU A 252 7.38 9.01 -10.86
CA LEU A 252 6.75 7.74 -11.25
C LEU A 252 7.76 6.60 -11.46
N LEU A 253 8.94 6.92 -12.00
CA LEU A 253 9.96 5.93 -12.35
C LEU A 253 10.98 5.68 -11.24
N VAL A 254 11.23 6.67 -10.37
CA VAL A 254 12.37 6.65 -9.44
C VAL A 254 11.96 6.47 -7.98
N LEU A 255 10.77 6.96 -7.58
CA LEU A 255 10.33 6.79 -6.20
C LEU A 255 10.00 5.33 -5.91
N LYS A 256 10.47 4.84 -4.76
CA LYS A 256 10.11 3.53 -4.22
C LYS A 256 9.38 3.72 -2.91
N PHE A 257 8.38 2.89 -2.65
CA PHE A 257 7.55 3.00 -1.44
C PHE A 257 8.37 2.74 -0.17
N ASP A 258 9.31 1.81 -0.21
CA ASP A 258 10.20 1.44 0.90
C ASP A 258 11.36 2.44 1.14
N SER A 259 11.44 3.54 0.39
CA SER A 259 12.51 4.53 0.50
C SER A 259 12.12 5.67 1.44
N ILE A 260 12.98 5.95 2.43
CA ILE A 260 12.81 7.11 3.32
C ILE A 260 12.69 8.44 2.54
N TRP A 261 13.39 8.58 1.41
CA TRP A 261 13.36 9.78 0.57
C TRP A 261 11.97 10.10 0.02
N THR A 262 11.13 9.09 -0.16
CA THR A 262 9.73 9.24 -0.55
C THR A 262 8.95 10.07 0.47
N TYR A 263 9.18 9.81 1.76
CA TYR A 263 8.48 10.47 2.87
C TYR A 263 9.13 11.80 3.29
N LEU A 264 10.43 11.96 3.06
CA LEU A 264 11.12 13.22 3.32
C LEU A 264 10.82 14.27 2.24
N PHE A 265 10.87 13.88 0.96
CA PHE A 265 10.77 14.84 -0.15
C PHE A 265 9.91 14.37 -1.32
N GLY A 266 9.75 13.06 -1.56
CA GLY A 266 9.02 12.53 -2.71
C GLY A 266 7.59 13.06 -2.81
N PHE A 267 6.78 12.87 -1.76
CA PHE A 267 5.39 13.37 -1.73
C PHE A 267 5.29 14.90 -1.78
N LEU A 268 6.24 15.60 -1.17
CA LEU A 268 6.32 17.06 -1.25
C LEU A 268 6.58 17.54 -2.68
N LEU A 269 7.54 16.93 -3.37
CA LEU A 269 7.89 17.25 -4.75
C LEU A 269 6.73 16.95 -5.70
N SER A 270 6.04 15.82 -5.54
CA SER A 270 4.84 15.49 -6.33
C SER A 270 3.73 16.52 -6.07
N SER A 271 3.44 16.83 -4.80
CA SER A 271 2.43 17.86 -4.46
C SER A 271 2.75 19.23 -5.08
N LEU A 272 4.02 19.65 -5.07
CA LEU A 272 4.47 20.91 -5.69
C LEU A 272 4.40 20.87 -7.21
N ALA A 273 4.79 19.75 -7.84
CA ALA A 273 4.67 19.54 -9.28
C ALA A 273 3.20 19.61 -9.72
N THR A 274 2.32 18.90 -9.01
CA THR A 274 0.87 18.98 -9.19
C THR A 274 0.35 20.41 -9.02
N ALA A 275 0.78 21.14 -7.99
CA ALA A 275 0.37 22.53 -7.78
C ALA A 275 0.80 23.44 -8.95
N ALA A 276 2.01 23.25 -9.48
CA ALA A 276 2.49 23.97 -10.67
C ALA A 276 1.64 23.61 -11.91
N MET A 277 1.28 22.34 -12.08
CA MET A 277 0.39 21.90 -13.16
C MET A 277 -1.01 22.50 -13.04
N ILE A 278 -1.59 22.55 -11.83
CA ILE A 278 -2.90 23.19 -11.58
C ILE A 278 -2.82 24.68 -11.91
N TYR A 279 -1.76 25.37 -11.48
CA TYR A 279 -1.55 26.79 -11.73
C TYR A 279 -1.47 27.07 -13.24
N ALA A 280 -0.64 26.31 -13.97
CA ALA A 280 -0.49 26.44 -15.41
C ALA A 280 -1.79 26.08 -16.14
N ALA A 281 -2.49 25.02 -15.75
CA ALA A 281 -3.78 24.64 -16.31
C ALA A 281 -4.83 25.76 -16.11
N ARG A 282 -4.79 26.45 -14.96
CA ARG A 282 -5.68 27.58 -14.69
C ARG A 282 -5.36 28.77 -15.60
N VAL A 283 -4.10 29.12 -15.81
CA VAL A 283 -3.72 30.15 -16.79
C VAL A 283 -4.12 29.72 -18.20
N LEU A 284 -3.87 28.46 -18.55
CA LEU A 284 -4.18 27.90 -19.86
C LEU A 284 -5.68 27.95 -20.16
N HIS A 285 -6.55 27.75 -19.18
CA HIS A 285 -8.00 27.87 -19.34
C HIS A 285 -8.41 29.24 -19.89
N GLU A 286 -7.84 30.33 -19.38
CA GLU A 286 -8.08 31.71 -19.86
C GLU A 286 -7.45 31.97 -21.23
N LYS A 287 -6.31 31.36 -21.52
CA LYS A 287 -5.62 31.55 -22.82
C LYS A 287 -6.25 30.77 -23.97
N THR A 288 -7.13 29.83 -23.66
CA THR A 288 -7.64 28.87 -24.64
C THR A 288 -9.16 28.88 -24.70
N GLU A 289 -9.85 29.98 -24.39
CA GLU A 289 -11.31 30.07 -24.27
C GLU A 289 -12.09 29.34 -25.39
N THR A 290 -11.65 29.49 -26.65
CA THR A 290 -12.26 28.88 -27.84
C THR A 290 -11.88 27.41 -28.07
N VAL A 291 -10.79 26.93 -27.47
CA VAL A 291 -10.31 25.55 -27.62
C VAL A 291 -11.11 24.63 -26.70
N LYS A 292 -11.68 23.57 -27.27
CA LYS A 292 -12.35 22.50 -26.52
C LYS A 292 -11.35 21.44 -26.09
N GLU A 293 -11.53 20.90 -24.89
CA GLU A 293 -10.77 19.73 -24.45
C GLU A 293 -11.14 18.50 -25.32
N PRO A 294 -10.20 17.59 -25.59
CA PRO A 294 -10.50 16.34 -26.29
C PRO A 294 -11.61 15.54 -25.59
N ALA A 295 -12.57 15.01 -26.36
CA ALA A 295 -13.71 14.27 -25.80
C ALA A 295 -13.27 13.04 -24.98
N ILE A 296 -12.23 12.33 -25.43
CA ILE A 296 -11.66 11.17 -24.74
C ILE A 296 -11.09 11.59 -23.37
N LEU A 297 -10.37 12.72 -23.31
CA LEU A 297 -9.85 13.25 -22.05
C LEU A 297 -10.99 13.58 -21.07
N ILE A 298 -12.04 14.21 -21.58
CA ILE A 298 -13.23 14.54 -20.78
C ILE A 298 -13.91 13.27 -20.25
N PHE A 299 -14.09 12.26 -21.10
CA PHE A 299 -14.69 10.99 -20.73
C PHE A 299 -13.93 10.33 -19.58
N PHE A 300 -12.63 10.07 -19.74
CA PHE A 300 -11.82 9.46 -18.70
C PHE A 300 -11.74 10.32 -17.44
N SER A 301 -11.67 11.65 -17.56
CA SER A 301 -11.67 12.56 -16.41
C SER A 301 -13.00 12.57 -15.64
N ASN A 302 -14.11 12.27 -16.29
CA ASN A 302 -15.41 12.19 -15.64
C ASN A 302 -15.54 10.89 -14.83
N ILE A 303 -15.08 9.77 -15.39
CA ILE A 303 -15.21 8.45 -14.78
C ILE A 303 -13.99 8.02 -13.94
N SER A 304 -12.92 8.83 -13.90
CA SER A 304 -11.64 8.47 -13.26
C SER A 304 -11.80 8.03 -11.79
N TYR A 305 -12.72 8.66 -11.06
CA TYR A 305 -13.03 8.29 -9.68
C TYR A 305 -13.66 6.90 -9.58
N GLY A 306 -14.59 6.57 -10.48
CA GLY A 306 -15.15 5.22 -10.53
C GLY A 306 -14.09 4.19 -10.94
N ILE A 307 -13.25 4.50 -11.94
CA ILE A 307 -12.16 3.61 -12.35
C ILE A 307 -11.24 3.31 -11.16
N TYR A 308 -10.87 4.35 -10.39
CA TYR A 308 -10.06 4.20 -9.18
C TYR A 308 -10.67 3.27 -8.11
N LEU A 309 -12.01 3.20 -8.03
CA LEU A 309 -12.67 2.33 -7.05
C LEU A 309 -12.78 0.89 -7.55
N PHE A 310 -13.10 0.71 -8.83
CA PHE A 310 -13.29 -0.63 -9.38
C PHE A 310 -11.98 -1.34 -9.68
N HIS A 311 -10.90 -0.62 -10.03
CA HIS A 311 -9.69 -1.27 -10.56
C HIS A 311 -9.04 -2.19 -9.53
N TRP A 312 -8.93 -1.77 -8.27
CA TRP A 312 -8.21 -2.51 -7.25
C TRP A 312 -8.86 -3.85 -6.93
N PRO A 313 -10.14 -3.91 -6.50
CA PRO A 313 -10.78 -5.17 -6.18
C PRO A 313 -10.85 -6.11 -7.40
N PHE A 314 -11.12 -5.59 -8.60
CA PHE A 314 -11.11 -6.44 -9.79
C PHE A 314 -9.72 -6.96 -10.13
N TYR A 315 -8.68 -6.13 -10.04
CA TYR A 315 -7.31 -6.55 -10.31
C TYR A 315 -6.86 -7.62 -9.33
N ILE A 316 -7.11 -7.40 -8.05
CA ILE A 316 -6.81 -8.34 -6.97
C ILE A 316 -7.53 -9.67 -7.21
N ILE A 317 -8.79 -9.67 -7.63
CA ILE A 317 -9.53 -10.91 -7.91
C ILE A 317 -9.04 -11.59 -9.19
N PHE A 318 -8.95 -10.85 -10.29
CA PHE A 318 -8.64 -11.44 -11.60
C PHE A 318 -7.18 -11.92 -11.69
N SER A 319 -6.24 -11.27 -11.00
CA SER A 319 -4.84 -11.71 -10.97
C SER A 319 -4.64 -13.06 -10.27
N GLN A 320 -5.59 -13.52 -9.45
CA GLN A 320 -5.52 -14.83 -8.79
C GLN A 320 -5.95 -15.98 -9.69
N VAL A 321 -6.78 -15.71 -10.70
CA VAL A 321 -7.42 -16.75 -11.53
C VAL A 321 -7.04 -16.67 -13.00
N LEU A 322 -6.44 -15.57 -13.45
CA LEU A 322 -6.04 -15.33 -14.83
C LEU A 322 -4.58 -14.89 -14.90
N ASN A 323 -3.96 -15.08 -16.06
CA ASN A 323 -2.65 -14.47 -16.32
C ASN A 323 -2.73 -12.94 -16.25
N HIS A 324 -1.57 -12.33 -15.99
CA HIS A 324 -1.46 -10.88 -15.77
C HIS A 324 -2.10 -10.03 -16.88
N THR A 325 -1.83 -10.32 -18.15
CA THR A 325 -2.37 -9.56 -19.29
C THR A 325 -3.90 -9.59 -19.33
N LEU A 326 -4.49 -10.78 -19.16
CA LEU A 326 -5.94 -10.92 -19.18
C LEU A 326 -6.59 -10.30 -17.93
N ALA A 327 -5.94 -10.41 -16.77
CA ALA A 327 -6.37 -9.77 -15.53
C ALA A 327 -6.44 -8.24 -15.69
N VAL A 328 -5.41 -7.62 -16.26
CA VAL A 328 -5.39 -6.17 -16.55
C VAL A 328 -6.49 -5.79 -17.55
N LEU A 329 -6.64 -6.54 -18.65
CA LEU A 329 -7.64 -6.26 -19.67
C LEU A 329 -9.07 -6.32 -19.14
N LEU A 330 -9.40 -7.37 -18.36
CA LEU A 330 -10.72 -7.47 -17.74
C LEU A 330 -10.91 -6.42 -16.66
N THR A 331 -9.90 -6.15 -15.83
CA THR A 331 -9.96 -5.09 -14.83
C THR A 331 -10.32 -3.74 -15.47
N LEU A 332 -9.60 -3.35 -16.53
CA LEU A 332 -9.87 -2.10 -17.23
C LEU A 332 -11.27 -2.10 -17.86
N THR A 333 -11.67 -3.20 -18.48
CA THR A 333 -12.99 -3.33 -19.12
C THR A 333 -14.12 -3.17 -18.11
N PHE A 334 -14.12 -3.96 -17.03
CA PHE A 334 -15.14 -3.88 -15.98
C PHE A 334 -15.13 -2.53 -15.26
N SER A 335 -13.95 -2.00 -14.96
CA SER A 335 -13.82 -0.70 -14.29
C SER A 335 -14.35 0.45 -15.15
N ILE A 336 -14.04 0.50 -16.45
CA ILE A 336 -14.54 1.53 -17.35
C ILE A 336 -16.06 1.42 -17.52
N LEU A 337 -16.58 0.20 -17.69
CA LEU A 337 -18.01 -0.05 -17.88
C LEU A 337 -18.82 0.35 -16.64
N LEU A 338 -18.42 -0.12 -15.45
CA LEU A 338 -19.12 0.14 -14.20
C LEU A 338 -18.93 1.59 -13.72
N ALA A 339 -17.75 2.18 -13.93
CA ALA A 339 -17.55 3.60 -13.66
C ALA A 339 -18.42 4.50 -14.58
N SER A 340 -18.56 4.12 -15.86
CA SER A 340 -19.45 4.82 -16.79
C SER A 340 -20.91 4.67 -16.40
N LEU A 341 -21.33 3.46 -16.01
CA LEU A 341 -22.66 3.20 -15.48
C LEU A 341 -22.93 4.03 -14.22
N SER A 342 -21.98 4.09 -13.29
CA SER A 342 -22.12 4.93 -12.10
C SER A 342 -22.30 6.40 -12.49
N PHE A 343 -21.34 6.95 -13.23
CA PHE A 343 -21.27 8.39 -13.48
C PHE A 343 -22.40 8.94 -14.34
N TYR A 344 -22.69 8.28 -15.48
CA TYR A 344 -23.62 8.82 -16.46
C TYR A 344 -25.08 8.42 -16.20
N VAL A 345 -25.30 7.39 -15.38
CA VAL A 345 -26.60 6.75 -15.21
C VAL A 345 -27.06 6.76 -13.75
N LEU A 346 -26.31 6.15 -12.82
CA LEU A 346 -26.76 6.00 -11.43
C LEU A 346 -26.65 7.28 -10.60
N GLU A 347 -25.56 8.04 -10.72
CA GLU A 347 -25.37 9.30 -9.98
C GLU A 347 -26.46 10.35 -10.33
N PRO A 348 -26.79 10.61 -11.61
CA PRO A 348 -27.90 11.49 -11.96
C PRO A 348 -29.26 10.97 -11.47
N PHE A 349 -29.53 9.68 -11.63
CA PHE A 349 -30.78 9.05 -11.20
C PHE A 349 -31.01 9.25 -9.69
N LEU A 350 -30.01 8.94 -8.86
CA LEU A 350 -30.08 9.13 -7.40
C LEU A 350 -30.22 10.60 -7.01
N ALA A 351 -29.67 11.51 -7.81
CA ALA A 351 -29.84 12.95 -7.64
C ALA A 351 -31.18 13.49 -8.17
N GLY A 352 -32.09 12.62 -8.66
CA GLY A 352 -33.40 12.99 -9.21
C GLY A 352 -33.33 13.66 -10.59
N LYS A 353 -32.24 13.44 -11.33
CA LYS A 353 -32.00 13.98 -12.68
C LYS A 353 -32.02 12.85 -13.71
N LYS A 354 -32.27 13.19 -14.97
CA LYS A 354 -32.10 12.25 -16.07
C LYS A 354 -30.61 12.00 -16.33
N GLY A 355 -30.26 10.76 -16.58
CA GLY A 355 -28.92 10.41 -17.07
C GLY A 355 -28.74 10.85 -18.52
N GLN A 356 -27.50 11.00 -18.96
CA GLN A 356 -27.20 11.32 -20.35
C GLN A 356 -25.96 10.54 -20.81
N VAL A 357 -26.14 9.70 -21.82
CA VAL A 357 -25.07 8.87 -22.42
C VAL A 357 -25.08 9.13 -23.93
N PHE A 358 -23.95 9.55 -24.50
CA PHE A 358 -23.85 9.90 -25.94
C PHE A 358 -24.97 10.83 -26.45
N ASN A 359 -25.33 11.84 -25.66
CA ASN A 359 -26.45 12.77 -25.91
C ASN A 359 -27.86 12.16 -25.89
N ILE A 360 -28.01 10.88 -25.53
CA ILE A 360 -29.31 10.23 -25.31
C ILE A 360 -29.70 10.44 -23.85
N GLU A 361 -30.88 11.05 -23.61
CA GLU A 361 -31.45 11.15 -22.27
C GLU A 361 -31.98 9.78 -21.83
N LEU A 362 -31.51 9.32 -20.67
CA LEU A 362 -31.96 8.07 -20.05
C LEU A 362 -32.83 8.41 -18.84
N ASP A 363 -34.13 8.13 -18.95
CA ASP A 363 -35.06 8.19 -17.82
C ASP A 363 -35.19 6.80 -17.19
N LEU A 364 -34.53 6.61 -16.05
CA LEU A 364 -34.56 5.34 -15.31
C LEU A 364 -35.72 5.21 -14.33
N ARG A 365 -36.56 6.25 -14.18
CA ARG A 365 -37.70 6.20 -13.24
C ARG A 365 -38.63 5.00 -13.49
N PRO A 366 -38.94 4.61 -14.75
CA PRO A 366 -39.75 3.40 -15.00
C PRO A 366 -39.08 2.10 -14.53
N TYR A 367 -37.75 2.06 -14.51
CA TYR A 367 -36.95 0.88 -14.14
C TYR A 367 -36.51 0.88 -12.67
N ALA A 368 -36.92 1.88 -11.88
CA ALA A 368 -36.49 2.05 -10.50
C ALA A 368 -36.72 0.79 -9.65
N ARG A 369 -37.88 0.11 -9.84
CA ARG A 369 -38.18 -1.15 -9.14
C ARG A 369 -37.12 -2.22 -9.38
N TRP A 370 -36.68 -2.39 -10.63
CA TRP A 370 -35.68 -3.38 -11.00
C TRP A 370 -34.29 -2.99 -10.50
N ILE A 371 -33.93 -1.71 -10.60
CA ILE A 371 -32.66 -1.20 -10.06
C ILE A 371 -32.57 -1.46 -8.56
N TRP A 372 -33.61 -1.11 -7.80
CA TRP A 372 -33.65 -1.34 -6.36
C TRP A 372 -33.69 -2.84 -6.03
N ALA A 373 -34.44 -3.65 -6.76
CA ALA A 373 -34.46 -5.11 -6.57
C ALA A 373 -33.07 -5.74 -6.78
N THR A 374 -32.34 -5.34 -7.83
CA THR A 374 -30.97 -5.79 -8.08
C THR A 374 -30.02 -5.34 -6.98
N ALA A 375 -30.10 -4.06 -6.58
CA ALA A 375 -29.27 -3.53 -5.50
C ALA A 375 -29.54 -4.25 -4.16
N THR A 376 -30.81 -4.50 -3.83
CA THR A 376 -31.20 -5.27 -2.64
C THR A 376 -30.71 -6.71 -2.71
N SER A 377 -30.79 -7.34 -3.88
CA SER A 377 -30.30 -8.72 -4.06
C SER A 377 -28.78 -8.79 -3.85
N LEU A 378 -28.02 -7.88 -4.46
CA LEU A 378 -26.57 -7.80 -4.24
C LEU A 378 -26.22 -7.49 -2.78
N LEU A 379 -27.01 -6.63 -2.12
CA LEU A 379 -26.83 -6.34 -0.69
C LEU A 379 -27.06 -7.59 0.17
N VAL A 380 -28.12 -8.35 -0.09
CA VAL A 380 -28.38 -9.61 0.64
C VAL A 380 -27.25 -10.61 0.42
N VAL A 381 -26.72 -10.73 -0.80
CA VAL A 381 -25.56 -11.58 -1.10
C VAL A 381 -24.32 -11.10 -0.34
N ALA A 382 -24.00 -9.80 -0.38
CA ALA A 382 -22.85 -9.24 0.32
C ALA A 382 -22.95 -9.42 1.84
N LEU A 383 -24.15 -9.23 2.41
CA LEU A 383 -24.42 -9.52 3.83
C LEU A 383 -24.28 -11.00 4.15
N GLY A 384 -24.79 -11.89 3.29
CA GLY A 384 -24.60 -13.34 3.43
C GLY A 384 -23.12 -13.72 3.46
N ILE A 385 -22.34 -13.23 2.49
CA ILE A 385 -20.88 -13.44 2.44
C ILE A 385 -20.23 -12.91 3.72
N SER A 386 -20.59 -11.70 4.14
CA SER A 386 -20.07 -11.12 5.38
C SER A 386 -20.41 -11.91 6.64
N LEU A 387 -21.58 -12.55 6.71
CA LEU A 387 -22.02 -13.32 7.87
C LEU A 387 -21.32 -14.68 7.97
N PHE A 388 -20.99 -15.29 6.83
CA PHE A 388 -20.33 -16.60 6.76
C PHE A 388 -18.82 -16.51 6.55
N ALA A 389 -18.29 -15.31 6.29
CA ALA A 389 -16.86 -15.07 6.16
C ALA A 389 -16.12 -15.40 7.47
N PRO A 390 -14.93 -16.03 7.38
CA PRO A 390 -14.10 -16.23 8.56
C PRO A 390 -13.60 -14.88 9.09
N ALA A 391 -13.38 -14.78 10.41
CA ALA A 391 -12.86 -13.56 11.02
C ALA A 391 -11.39 -13.28 10.65
N LEU A 392 -10.61 -14.33 10.43
CA LEU A 392 -9.21 -14.29 10.01
C LEU A 392 -9.03 -15.24 8.84
N GLY A 393 -8.16 -14.87 7.89
CA GLY A 393 -7.72 -15.77 6.83
C GLY A 393 -7.02 -17.00 7.43
N ASN A 394 -6.95 -18.09 6.68
CA ASN A 394 -6.22 -19.28 7.12
C ASN A 394 -4.75 -18.93 7.41
N PHE A 395 -4.14 -18.14 6.52
CA PHE A 395 -2.78 -17.65 6.69
C PHE A 395 -2.61 -16.77 7.95
N GLU A 396 -3.51 -15.79 8.15
CA GLU A 396 -3.46 -14.89 9.31
C GLU A 396 -3.65 -15.65 10.62
N ARG A 397 -4.59 -16.61 10.64
CA ARG A 397 -4.83 -17.47 11.79
C ARG A 397 -3.59 -18.30 12.13
N GLU A 398 -2.99 -18.96 11.15
CA GLU A 398 -1.77 -19.75 11.35
C GLU A 398 -0.61 -18.86 11.84
N SER A 399 -0.41 -17.69 11.22
CA SER A 399 0.59 -16.71 11.64
C SER A 399 0.37 -16.26 13.09
N LEU A 400 -0.86 -15.89 13.47
CA LEU A 400 -1.21 -15.47 14.83
C LEU A 400 -0.95 -16.58 15.86
N ILE A 401 -1.39 -17.80 15.56
CA ILE A 401 -1.19 -18.96 16.44
C ILE A 401 0.30 -19.21 16.65
N ASN A 402 1.08 -19.24 15.58
CA ASN A 402 2.50 -19.51 15.67
C ASN A 402 3.27 -18.39 16.40
N ASN A 403 2.90 -17.12 16.18
CA ASN A 403 3.46 -15.99 16.95
C ASN A 403 3.16 -16.11 18.45
N LEU A 404 1.95 -16.50 18.85
CA LEU A 404 1.59 -16.68 20.26
C LEU A 404 2.39 -17.81 20.92
N TYR A 405 2.54 -18.95 20.24
CA TYR A 405 3.36 -20.06 20.73
C TYR A 405 4.83 -19.65 20.89
N GLN A 406 5.38 -18.91 19.92
CA GLN A 406 6.74 -18.43 20.00
C GLN A 406 6.96 -17.37 21.07
N SER A 407 6.05 -16.41 21.24
CA SER A 407 6.14 -15.42 22.32
C SER A 407 6.16 -16.08 23.70
N ASN A 408 5.38 -17.15 23.90
CA ASN A 408 5.39 -17.92 25.14
C ASN A 408 6.72 -18.68 25.35
N ASN A 409 7.26 -19.30 24.29
CA ASN A 409 8.48 -20.09 24.38
C ASN A 409 9.75 -19.21 24.50
N ARG A 410 9.79 -18.06 23.83
CA ARG A 410 10.91 -17.09 23.87
C ARG A 410 11.26 -16.69 25.30
N MET A 411 10.28 -16.24 26.09
CA MET A 411 10.56 -15.64 27.40
C MET A 411 11.11 -16.66 28.40
N GLY A 412 10.59 -17.89 28.39
CA GLY A 412 11.07 -18.97 29.25
C GLY A 412 12.44 -19.49 28.84
N GLN A 413 12.69 -19.68 27.54
CA GLN A 413 13.95 -20.24 27.03
C GLN A 413 15.09 -19.22 27.05
N THR A 414 14.87 -17.95 26.68
CA THR A 414 15.91 -16.90 26.78
C THR A 414 16.36 -16.71 28.23
N LEU A 415 15.44 -16.73 29.20
CA LEU A 415 15.78 -16.69 30.62
C LEU A 415 16.62 -17.90 31.04
N GLN A 416 16.23 -19.10 30.60
CA GLN A 416 16.95 -20.33 30.92
C GLN A 416 18.36 -20.37 30.29
N LEU A 417 18.52 -19.88 29.06
CA LEU A 417 19.80 -19.81 28.37
C LEU A 417 20.72 -18.75 28.96
N ALA A 418 20.20 -17.55 29.26
CA ALA A 418 20.97 -16.51 29.96
C ALA A 418 21.40 -16.96 31.37
N GLN A 419 20.62 -17.81 32.04
CA GLN A 419 21.01 -18.43 33.31
C GLN A 419 22.09 -19.49 33.14
N ARG A 420 22.02 -20.31 32.08
CA ARG A 420 23.02 -21.36 31.77
C ARG A 420 24.34 -20.79 31.26
N GLY A 421 24.31 -19.78 30.38
CA GLY A 421 25.50 -19.07 29.89
C GLY A 421 26.27 -18.35 30.99
N LYS A 422 25.58 -17.89 32.06
CA LYS A 422 26.23 -17.38 33.28
C LYS A 422 26.89 -18.48 34.14
N ALA A 423 26.51 -19.74 33.98
CA ALA A 423 27.03 -20.86 34.75
C ALA A 423 28.22 -21.56 34.08
N SER A 424 28.33 -21.49 32.73
CA SER A 424 29.46 -22.01 31.96
C SER A 424 30.42 -20.87 31.59
N SER A 425 31.41 -20.59 32.42
CA SER A 425 32.54 -19.79 31.94
C SER A 425 33.29 -20.63 30.89
N PHE A 426 33.24 -20.21 29.62
CA PHE A 426 34.03 -20.67 28.46
C PHE A 426 33.45 -21.72 27.49
N GLU A 427 32.23 -22.24 27.67
CA GLU A 427 31.64 -23.18 26.69
C GLU A 427 30.42 -22.60 25.98
N VAL A 428 30.46 -22.57 24.65
CA VAL A 428 29.31 -22.25 23.78
C VAL A 428 28.22 -23.28 24.07
N THR A 429 27.00 -22.82 24.33
CA THR A 429 25.89 -23.74 24.65
C THR A 429 25.54 -24.58 23.43
N GLU A 430 25.72 -25.90 23.54
CA GLU A 430 25.29 -26.86 22.52
C GLU A 430 23.79 -26.74 22.22
N GLY A 431 23.43 -26.81 20.94
CA GLY A 431 22.06 -26.70 20.49
C GLY A 431 21.89 -25.85 19.24
N LEU A 432 20.62 -25.66 18.86
CA LEU A 432 20.21 -25.04 17.61
C LEU A 432 19.38 -23.77 17.87
N THR A 433 19.83 -22.64 17.34
CA THR A 433 19.04 -21.40 17.24
C THR A 433 18.59 -21.20 15.80
N ILE A 434 17.29 -21.09 15.55
CA ILE A 434 16.72 -20.79 14.23
C ILE A 434 16.08 -19.41 14.28
N ILE A 435 16.59 -18.47 13.49
CA ILE A 435 16.00 -17.15 13.28
C ILE A 435 15.45 -17.11 11.85
N GLY A 436 14.12 -17.02 11.69
CA GLY A 436 13.49 -17.12 10.39
C GLY A 436 12.31 -16.18 10.12
N ASP A 437 11.81 -16.23 8.90
CA ASP A 437 10.67 -15.45 8.42
C ASP A 437 9.35 -16.26 8.43
N SER A 438 8.36 -15.83 7.64
CA SER A 438 7.06 -16.50 7.51
C SER A 438 7.16 -17.95 7.03
N VAL A 439 8.16 -18.31 6.22
CA VAL A 439 8.32 -19.68 5.72
C VAL A 439 8.79 -20.59 6.86
N THR A 440 9.69 -20.09 7.69
CA THR A 440 10.12 -20.78 8.91
C THR A 440 8.97 -20.88 9.90
N LEU A 441 8.20 -19.80 10.06
CA LEU A 441 7.02 -19.76 10.93
C LEU A 441 6.02 -20.84 10.56
N ARG A 442 5.76 -21.01 9.26
CA ARG A 442 4.89 -22.08 8.72
C ARG A 442 5.43 -23.49 8.96
N SER A 443 6.75 -23.62 9.10
CA SER A 443 7.44 -24.90 9.32
C SER A 443 7.58 -25.28 10.81
N THR A 444 7.14 -24.41 11.74
CA THR A 444 7.46 -24.52 13.17
C THR A 444 7.12 -25.89 13.76
N GLU A 445 5.95 -26.46 13.46
CA GLU A 445 5.54 -27.77 14.00
C GLU A 445 6.51 -28.89 13.60
N GLN A 446 6.88 -28.96 12.32
CA GLN A 446 7.81 -29.98 11.83
C GLN A 446 9.26 -29.73 12.28
N LEU A 447 9.65 -28.46 12.41
CA LEU A 447 10.94 -28.09 12.99
C LEU A 447 11.03 -28.47 14.47
N THR A 448 9.98 -28.24 15.27
CA THR A 448 9.94 -28.65 16.68
C THR A 448 9.91 -30.17 16.82
N ALA A 449 9.23 -30.89 15.93
CA ALA A 449 9.23 -32.35 15.92
C ALA A 449 10.63 -32.93 15.64
N LEU A 450 11.38 -32.33 14.70
CA LEU A 450 12.75 -32.76 14.37
C LEU A 450 13.80 -32.26 15.35
N PHE A 451 13.61 -31.07 15.92
CA PHE A 451 14.53 -30.43 16.85
C PHE A 451 13.80 -29.97 18.13
N PRO A 452 13.44 -30.89 19.04
CA PRO A 452 12.64 -30.56 20.22
C PRO A 452 13.29 -29.57 21.19
N ALA A 453 14.63 -29.47 21.14
CA ALA A 453 15.43 -28.58 21.98
C ALA A 453 15.87 -27.30 21.25
N ALA A 454 15.49 -27.10 19.99
CA ALA A 454 15.88 -25.91 19.24
C ALA A 454 15.14 -24.66 19.74
N PHE A 455 15.86 -23.55 19.81
CA PHE A 455 15.27 -22.23 19.97
C PHE A 455 14.83 -21.71 18.61
N ILE A 456 13.53 -21.73 18.34
CA ILE A 456 12.96 -21.29 17.06
C ILE A 456 12.29 -19.94 17.25
N ASP A 457 12.79 -18.97 16.50
CA ASP A 457 12.34 -17.61 16.46
C ASP A 457 12.00 -17.26 15.01
N ALA A 458 10.71 -17.27 14.66
CA ALA A 458 10.26 -16.97 13.31
C ALA A 458 9.09 -15.99 13.30
N GLN A 459 9.05 -15.06 12.34
CA GLN A 459 7.99 -14.03 12.32
C GLN A 459 7.59 -13.70 10.89
N GLY A 460 6.29 -13.47 10.69
CA GLY A 460 5.69 -13.31 9.37
C GLY A 460 6.40 -12.29 8.48
N SER A 461 6.64 -11.08 8.98
CA SER A 461 7.21 -9.98 8.19
C SER A 461 8.72 -9.82 8.35
N ARG A 462 9.43 -10.84 8.88
CA ARG A 462 10.86 -10.71 9.17
C ARG A 462 11.71 -10.68 7.91
N ASN A 463 12.57 -9.69 7.79
CA ASN A 463 13.63 -9.65 6.78
C ASN A 463 15.01 -9.96 7.39
N VAL A 464 16.05 -10.04 6.53
CA VAL A 464 17.41 -10.38 6.99
C VAL A 464 18.04 -9.31 7.89
N ALA A 465 17.73 -8.02 7.69
CA ALA A 465 18.21 -6.93 8.56
C ALA A 465 17.69 -7.11 10.00
N GLN A 466 16.39 -7.40 10.15
CA GLN A 466 15.78 -7.69 11.44
C GLN A 466 16.31 -8.99 12.06
N ALA A 467 16.65 -10.00 11.25
CA ALA A 467 17.31 -11.21 11.74
C ALA A 467 18.69 -10.91 12.30
N ALA A 468 19.46 -9.99 11.70
CA ALA A 468 20.74 -9.52 12.21
C ALA A 468 20.60 -8.82 13.58
N GLU A 469 19.57 -7.98 13.76
CA GLU A 469 19.27 -7.34 15.05
C GLU A 469 18.92 -8.37 16.14
N ILE A 470 18.14 -9.40 15.80
CA ILE A 470 17.77 -10.47 16.74
C ILE A 470 19.01 -11.31 17.10
N LEU A 471 19.85 -11.61 16.12
CA LEU A 471 21.12 -12.30 16.35
C LEU A 471 21.98 -11.49 17.33
N GLN A 472 22.16 -10.19 17.10
CA GLN A 472 22.91 -9.32 18.00
C GLN A 472 22.34 -9.32 19.42
N ASN A 473 21.02 -9.22 19.56
CA ASN A 473 20.37 -9.30 20.87
C ASN A 473 20.62 -10.65 21.58
N ASN A 474 20.59 -11.77 20.84
CA ASN A 474 20.91 -13.08 21.43
C ASN A 474 22.38 -13.18 21.86
N ILE A 475 23.30 -12.59 21.09
CA ILE A 475 24.72 -12.50 21.45
C ILE A 475 24.91 -11.70 22.74
N ASP A 476 24.33 -10.50 22.79
CA ASP A 476 24.46 -9.58 23.93
C ASP A 476 23.90 -10.17 25.23
N ASN A 477 22.87 -11.02 25.11
CA ASN A 477 22.24 -11.70 26.24
C ASN A 477 22.81 -13.10 26.53
N GLN A 478 23.88 -13.52 25.85
CA GLN A 478 24.48 -14.86 25.99
C GLN A 478 23.46 -15.99 25.81
N ALA A 479 22.51 -15.81 24.89
CA ALA A 479 21.41 -16.72 24.60
C ALA A 479 21.59 -17.49 23.28
N LEU A 480 22.67 -17.22 22.54
CA LEU A 480 22.95 -17.87 21.26
C LEU A 480 23.55 -19.27 21.47
N MET A 481 22.98 -20.28 20.80
CA MET A 481 23.51 -21.65 20.80
C MET A 481 24.57 -21.86 19.71
N LYS A 482 25.31 -22.98 19.78
CA LYS A 482 26.40 -23.32 18.85
C LYS A 482 26.00 -23.25 17.39
N ASP A 483 24.91 -23.91 17.01
CA ASP A 483 24.47 -23.96 15.61
C ASP A 483 23.38 -22.90 15.38
N VAL A 484 23.62 -21.99 14.43
CA VAL A 484 22.73 -20.86 14.15
C VAL A 484 22.21 -20.95 12.72
N VAL A 485 20.89 -21.03 12.57
CA VAL A 485 20.19 -21.02 11.27
C VAL A 485 19.58 -19.65 11.03
N ILE A 486 19.92 -19.02 9.91
CA ILE A 486 19.26 -17.82 9.40
C ILE A 486 18.39 -18.23 8.21
N ALA A 487 17.08 -18.20 8.42
CA ALA A 487 16.06 -18.67 7.50
C ALA A 487 15.16 -17.53 7.01
N THR A 488 15.77 -16.58 6.30
CA THR A 488 15.13 -15.36 5.80
C THR A 488 15.39 -15.16 4.31
N GLY A 489 14.61 -14.28 3.69
CA GLY A 489 14.97 -13.69 2.40
C GLY A 489 13.82 -13.59 1.40
N VAL A 490 12.64 -14.12 1.74
CA VAL A 490 11.43 -13.89 0.93
C VAL A 490 10.81 -12.51 1.19
N ASN A 491 11.00 -11.96 2.40
CA ASN A 491 10.72 -10.55 2.69
C ASN A 491 11.90 -9.69 2.23
N ILE A 492 11.79 -9.19 1.00
CA ILE A 492 12.90 -8.55 0.27
C ILE A 492 13.36 -7.25 0.94
N VAL A 493 14.68 -7.13 1.10
CA VAL A 493 15.39 -5.87 1.34
C VAL A 493 16.55 -5.77 0.36
N TYR A 494 16.78 -4.60 -0.25
CA TYR A 494 17.85 -4.43 -1.24
C TYR A 494 19.27 -4.44 -0.61
N SER A 495 19.37 -4.23 0.70
CA SER A 495 20.60 -4.30 1.50
C SER A 495 21.03 -5.73 1.86
N TYR A 496 20.35 -6.76 1.36
CA TYR A 496 20.54 -8.14 1.82
C TYR A 496 22.00 -8.64 1.85
N LYS A 497 22.85 -8.15 0.94
CA LYS A 497 24.28 -8.49 0.93
C LYS A 497 25.01 -7.93 2.15
N GLU A 498 24.81 -6.66 2.43
CA GLU A 498 25.38 -5.96 3.59
C GLU A 498 24.88 -6.59 4.89
N ASP A 499 23.59 -6.93 4.96
CA ASP A 499 22.98 -7.58 6.12
C ASP A 499 23.54 -8.99 6.37
N LEU A 500 23.73 -9.79 5.31
CA LEU A 500 24.34 -11.13 5.41
C LEU A 500 25.82 -11.06 5.82
N GLU A 501 26.59 -10.13 5.24
CA GLU A 501 27.97 -9.91 5.67
C GLU A 501 28.06 -9.42 7.11
N ASN A 502 27.12 -8.58 7.55
CA ASN A 502 27.01 -8.16 8.94
C ASN A 502 26.73 -9.35 9.87
N ILE A 503 25.78 -10.24 9.53
CA ILE A 503 25.51 -11.47 10.28
C ILE A 503 26.78 -12.32 10.42
N ILE A 504 27.52 -12.52 9.31
CA ILE A 504 28.77 -13.27 9.33
C ILE A 504 29.80 -12.58 10.22
N SER A 505 29.92 -11.26 10.15
CA SER A 505 30.86 -10.47 10.94
C SER A 505 30.59 -10.58 12.44
N ILE A 506 29.34 -10.33 12.87
CA ILE A 506 28.95 -10.29 14.29
C ILE A 506 28.87 -11.67 14.95
N LEU A 507 28.72 -12.74 14.16
CA LEU A 507 28.66 -14.11 14.71
C LEU A 507 29.89 -14.38 15.59
N PRO A 508 29.75 -14.78 16.87
CA PRO A 508 30.90 -15.02 17.72
C PRO A 508 31.73 -16.22 17.26
N ASN A 509 32.96 -16.32 17.77
CA ASN A 509 33.77 -17.52 17.58
C ASN A 509 33.10 -18.72 18.27
N GLY A 510 33.31 -19.92 17.74
CA GLY A 510 32.74 -21.14 18.32
C GLY A 510 31.32 -21.49 17.85
N HIS A 511 30.79 -20.79 16.85
CA HIS A 511 29.48 -21.07 16.26
C HIS A 511 29.58 -21.56 14.80
N HIS A 512 28.61 -22.38 14.40
CA HIS A 512 28.31 -22.65 13.00
C HIS A 512 27.19 -21.76 12.49
N LEU A 513 27.21 -21.46 11.19
CA LEU A 513 26.15 -20.71 10.53
C LEU A 513 25.54 -21.51 9.40
N ILE A 514 24.21 -21.61 9.39
CA ILE A 514 23.46 -22.26 8.35
C ILE A 514 22.58 -21.19 7.71
N LEU A 515 22.78 -20.95 6.42
CA LEU A 515 21.99 -19.99 5.65
C LEU A 515 20.97 -20.74 4.82
N VAL A 516 19.68 -20.46 5.01
CA VAL A 516 18.61 -21.05 4.20
C VAL A 516 18.36 -20.16 2.98
N THR A 517 18.38 -20.74 1.77
CA THR A 517 18.12 -19.97 0.55
C THR A 517 16.62 -19.67 0.41
N PRO A 518 16.21 -18.42 0.13
CA PRO A 518 14.80 -18.08 -0.04
C PRO A 518 14.26 -18.59 -1.38
N TYR A 519 12.95 -18.83 -1.43
CA TYR A 519 12.23 -19.20 -2.65
C TYR A 519 11.02 -18.30 -2.85
N ASP A 520 10.94 -17.69 -4.03
CA ASP A 520 9.72 -17.06 -4.54
C ASP A 520 9.45 -17.63 -5.93
N GLY A 521 8.41 -18.45 -6.06
CA GLY A 521 8.03 -19.06 -7.34
C GLY A 521 7.50 -18.07 -8.37
N ASN A 522 7.21 -16.82 -7.98
CA ASN A 522 6.87 -15.73 -8.87
C ASN A 522 8.11 -14.97 -9.38
N SER A 523 9.34 -15.37 -8.99
CA SER A 523 10.59 -14.66 -9.34
C SER A 523 10.72 -14.36 -10.84
N ALA A 524 10.28 -15.26 -11.72
CA ALA A 524 10.34 -15.07 -13.16
C ALA A 524 9.43 -13.94 -13.69
N GLN A 525 8.46 -13.49 -12.88
CA GLN A 525 7.54 -12.40 -13.21
C GLN A 525 8.10 -11.03 -12.79
N TYR A 526 9.12 -11.00 -11.95
CA TYR A 526 9.74 -9.76 -11.51
C TYR A 526 10.87 -9.35 -12.46
N SER A 527 11.00 -8.04 -12.71
CA SER A 527 12.13 -7.50 -13.46
C SER A 527 13.46 -7.61 -12.70
N ASP A 528 13.37 -7.66 -11.37
CA ASP A 528 14.50 -7.81 -10.46
C ASP A 528 14.18 -8.93 -9.46
N PRO A 529 14.59 -10.18 -9.74
CA PRO A 529 14.25 -11.34 -8.92
C PRO A 529 15.16 -11.42 -7.69
N VAL A 530 14.95 -10.52 -6.72
CA VAL A 530 15.86 -10.37 -5.56
C VAL A 530 15.98 -11.65 -4.73
N ALA A 531 14.91 -12.41 -4.52
CA ALA A 531 14.97 -13.69 -3.79
C ALA A 531 15.90 -14.70 -4.48
N GLU A 532 15.90 -14.76 -5.81
CA GLU A 532 16.79 -15.65 -6.56
C GLU A 532 18.25 -15.17 -6.50
N GLN A 533 18.48 -13.84 -6.55
CA GLN A 533 19.81 -13.26 -6.37
C GLN A 533 20.35 -13.51 -4.96
N TYR A 534 19.51 -13.37 -3.93
CA TYR A 534 19.83 -13.69 -2.54
C TYR A 534 20.24 -15.16 -2.43
N ALA A 535 19.44 -16.08 -2.97
CA ALA A 535 19.74 -17.51 -2.94
C ALA A 535 21.10 -17.83 -3.58
N ASN A 536 21.43 -17.18 -4.70
CA ASN A 536 22.74 -17.34 -5.34
C ASN A 536 23.88 -16.78 -4.48
N TYR A 537 23.69 -15.61 -3.89
CA TYR A 537 24.70 -15.00 -3.03
C TYR A 537 24.96 -15.81 -1.76
N VAL A 538 23.94 -16.42 -1.15
CA VAL A 538 24.10 -17.39 -0.05
C VAL A 538 24.97 -18.57 -0.46
N ARG A 539 24.74 -19.14 -1.65
CA ARG A 539 25.57 -20.24 -2.19
C ARG A 539 27.00 -19.82 -2.48
N GLU A 540 27.24 -18.54 -2.77
CA GLU A 540 28.58 -17.98 -2.92
C GLU A 540 29.28 -17.81 -1.56
N LEU A 541 28.59 -17.23 -0.57
CA LEU A 541 29.13 -17.02 0.78
C LEU A 541 29.60 -18.34 1.42
N ALA A 542 28.81 -19.40 1.33
CA ALA A 542 29.18 -20.69 1.92
C ALA A 542 30.40 -21.37 1.26
N LYS A 543 30.86 -20.90 0.10
CA LYS A 543 32.13 -21.36 -0.49
C LYS A 543 33.33 -20.64 0.10
N ASN A 544 33.13 -19.46 0.68
CA ASN A 544 34.19 -18.59 1.18
C ASN A 544 34.49 -18.80 2.67
N TYR A 545 33.58 -19.47 3.40
CA TYR A 545 33.69 -19.70 4.83
C TYR A 545 33.44 -21.18 5.14
N ASP A 546 34.37 -21.79 5.86
CA ASP A 546 34.35 -23.21 6.21
C ASP A 546 33.37 -23.55 7.35
N PHE A 547 32.99 -22.57 8.17
CA PHE A 547 31.98 -22.68 9.24
C PHE A 547 30.54 -22.40 8.78
N ILE A 548 30.31 -22.22 7.46
CA ILE A 548 29.01 -21.90 6.89
C ILE A 548 28.50 -23.07 6.02
N ALA A 549 27.27 -23.53 6.29
CA ALA A 549 26.54 -24.47 5.45
C ALA A 549 25.30 -23.84 4.79
N VAL A 550 24.86 -24.42 3.67
CA VAL A 550 23.65 -23.97 2.95
C VAL A 550 22.54 -24.99 3.11
N ALA A 551 21.41 -24.55 3.66
CA ALA A 551 20.15 -25.26 3.56
C ALA A 551 19.43 -24.78 2.28
N ASP A 552 19.64 -25.48 1.16
CA ASP A 552 19.20 -24.98 -0.15
C ASP A 552 17.70 -25.19 -0.44
N TRP A 553 16.86 -24.52 0.35
CA TRP A 553 15.40 -24.56 0.21
C TRP A 553 14.94 -24.09 -1.16
N ASN A 554 15.59 -23.08 -1.75
CA ASN A 554 15.31 -22.63 -3.12
C ASN A 554 15.34 -23.78 -4.14
N THR A 555 16.33 -24.66 -4.06
CA THR A 555 16.43 -25.83 -4.95
C THR A 555 15.37 -26.89 -4.62
N VAL A 556 15.18 -27.20 -3.33
CA VAL A 556 14.18 -28.19 -2.89
C VAL A 556 12.76 -27.77 -3.27
N ALA A 557 12.43 -26.49 -3.09
CA ALA A 557 11.16 -25.88 -3.47
C ALA A 557 10.87 -26.04 -4.97
N LYS A 558 11.84 -25.74 -5.84
CA LYS A 558 11.73 -25.88 -7.30
C LYS A 558 11.48 -27.32 -7.73
N ASN A 559 12.09 -28.27 -7.04
CA ASN A 559 11.98 -29.70 -7.35
C ASN A 559 10.67 -30.34 -6.85
N ASN A 560 9.86 -29.60 -6.09
CA ASN A 560 8.61 -30.09 -5.51
C ASN A 560 7.41 -29.22 -5.92
N PRO A 561 7.07 -29.15 -7.24
CA PRO A 561 5.99 -28.29 -7.74
C PRO A 561 4.62 -28.55 -7.09
N GLN A 562 4.39 -29.77 -6.60
CA GLN A 562 3.12 -30.19 -6.00
C GLN A 562 2.73 -29.40 -4.75
N ILE A 563 3.70 -28.88 -3.98
CA ILE A 563 3.40 -28.14 -2.74
C ILE A 563 2.94 -26.70 -3.00
N TRP A 564 3.01 -26.22 -4.24
CA TRP A 564 2.69 -24.83 -4.62
C TRP A 564 1.30 -24.68 -5.25
N VAL A 565 0.62 -25.79 -5.54
CA VAL A 565 -0.69 -25.75 -6.20
C VAL A 565 -1.71 -25.06 -5.30
N GLY A 566 -2.25 -23.92 -5.77
CA GLY A 566 -3.25 -23.13 -5.06
C GLY A 566 -2.68 -22.25 -3.94
N THR A 567 -1.37 -22.05 -3.90
CA THR A 567 -0.71 -21.17 -2.93
C THR A 567 -0.29 -19.83 -3.55
N ASP A 568 0.40 -18.98 -2.80
CA ASP A 568 0.99 -17.72 -3.27
C ASP A 568 2.40 -17.90 -3.87
N ASN A 569 2.86 -19.13 -4.06
CA ASN A 569 4.21 -19.52 -4.51
C ASN A 569 5.38 -19.12 -3.59
N ILE A 570 5.09 -18.76 -2.33
CA ILE A 570 6.10 -18.50 -1.28
C ILE A 570 5.82 -19.38 -0.06
N HIS A 571 4.56 -19.44 0.36
CA HIS A 571 4.05 -20.32 1.41
C HIS A 571 3.50 -21.59 0.78
N TYR A 572 4.12 -22.72 1.07
CA TYR A 572 3.73 -24.02 0.53
C TYR A 572 2.43 -24.53 1.19
N GLY A 573 1.71 -25.39 0.50
CA GLY A 573 0.51 -26.07 0.98
C GLY A 573 -0.76 -25.20 0.96
N SER A 574 -1.74 -25.62 0.16
CA SER A 574 -3.08 -25.01 0.10
C SER A 574 -4.13 -25.78 0.92
N ASN A 575 -3.75 -26.96 1.42
CA ASN A 575 -4.54 -27.82 2.29
C ASN A 575 -3.63 -28.49 3.32
N HIS A 576 -4.22 -29.18 4.31
CA HIS A 576 -3.47 -29.78 5.41
C HIS A 576 -2.34 -30.72 4.95
N GLU A 577 -2.61 -31.64 4.03
CA GLU A 577 -1.63 -32.63 3.56
C GLU A 577 -0.42 -31.95 2.89
N THR A 578 -0.68 -31.02 1.97
CA THR A 578 0.38 -30.29 1.25
C THR A 578 1.13 -29.30 2.15
N THR A 579 0.48 -28.74 3.18
CA THR A 579 1.14 -27.90 4.19
C THR A 579 2.11 -28.72 5.04
N VAL A 580 1.68 -29.90 5.52
CA VAL A 580 2.52 -30.81 6.30
C VAL A 580 3.71 -31.27 5.46
N GLU A 581 3.48 -31.64 4.20
CA GLU A 581 4.55 -32.10 3.32
C GLU A 581 5.58 -31.00 3.01
N GLY A 582 5.14 -29.78 2.69
CA GLY A 582 6.05 -28.67 2.47
C GLY A 582 6.86 -28.30 3.72
N ALA A 583 6.22 -28.32 4.90
CA ALA A 583 6.90 -28.09 6.18
C ALA A 583 7.92 -29.18 6.49
N ARG A 584 7.60 -30.45 6.19
CA ARG A 584 8.50 -31.58 6.33
C ARG A 584 9.73 -31.42 5.43
N LEU A 585 9.55 -31.05 4.16
CA LEU A 585 10.65 -30.80 3.23
C LEU A 585 11.55 -29.65 3.69
N PHE A 586 10.96 -28.54 4.13
CA PHE A 586 11.71 -27.39 4.65
C PHE A 586 12.56 -27.79 5.87
N ALA A 587 11.96 -28.47 6.84
CA ALA A 587 12.64 -28.91 8.06
C ALA A 587 13.74 -29.95 7.76
N GLN A 588 13.50 -30.87 6.82
CA GLN A 588 14.51 -31.81 6.34
C GLN A 588 15.70 -31.12 5.64
N THR A 589 15.43 -30.04 4.90
CA THR A 589 16.48 -29.25 4.24
C THR A 589 17.44 -28.64 5.27
N ILE A 590 16.90 -28.09 6.36
CA ILE A 590 17.71 -27.58 7.47
C ILE A 590 18.47 -28.72 8.16
N LYS A 591 17.82 -29.86 8.40
CA LYS A 591 18.47 -31.04 9.00
C LYS A 591 19.67 -31.51 8.20
N SER A 592 19.54 -31.62 6.88
CA SER A 592 20.66 -32.06 6.02
C SER A 592 21.83 -31.07 6.04
N ALA A 593 21.57 -29.76 6.14
CA ALA A 593 22.62 -28.75 6.26
C ALA A 593 23.31 -28.81 7.63
N LEU A 594 22.57 -29.08 8.70
CA LEU A 594 23.14 -29.29 10.04
C LEU A 594 24.06 -30.52 10.09
N GLU A 595 23.62 -31.66 9.54
CA GLU A 595 24.44 -32.87 9.45
C GLU A 595 25.72 -32.67 8.61
N GLN A 596 25.72 -31.69 7.70
CA GLN A 596 26.89 -31.27 6.93
C GLN A 596 27.81 -30.38 7.76
N VAL A 597 27.27 -29.36 8.45
CA VAL A 597 28.05 -28.38 9.21
C VAL A 597 28.67 -28.99 10.48
N GLU A 598 28.07 -30.02 11.07
CA GLU A 598 28.66 -30.75 12.20
C GLU A 598 30.03 -31.38 11.88
N LYS A 599 30.34 -31.55 10.60
CA LYS A 599 31.64 -32.07 10.11
C LYS A 599 32.64 -30.96 9.77
N GLN A 600 32.23 -29.71 9.90
CA GLN A 600 32.99 -28.51 9.59
C GLN A 600 33.53 -27.86 10.88
N PRO A 601 34.54 -26.97 10.77
CA PRO A 601 34.98 -26.20 11.93
C PRO A 601 33.95 -25.12 12.30
N VAL A 602 33.89 -24.77 13.58
CA VAL A 602 33.20 -23.57 14.06
C VAL A 602 34.04 -22.31 13.77
N LYS A 603 33.38 -21.15 13.67
CA LYS A 603 34.04 -19.87 13.36
C LYS A 603 35.25 -19.61 14.26
N ASN A 604 36.43 -19.44 13.64
CA ASN A 604 37.71 -19.07 14.26
C ASN A 604 38.18 -19.94 15.45
N ILE A 605 37.79 -21.21 15.52
CA ILE A 605 38.51 -22.20 16.34
C ILE A 605 39.31 -23.09 15.39
N GLY A 606 40.40 -22.53 14.86
CA GLY A 606 41.40 -23.33 14.15
C GLY A 606 42.19 -24.16 15.16
N ASN A 607 42.41 -25.43 14.85
CA ASN A 607 43.22 -26.40 15.59
C ASN A 607 44.39 -25.73 16.32
N SER A 608 44.32 -25.71 17.65
CA SER A 608 45.50 -25.59 18.49
C SER A 608 46.25 -26.93 18.42
N ASP A 609 47.12 -27.07 17.42
CA ASP A 609 48.28 -27.97 17.50
C ASP A 609 49.49 -27.20 18.03
#